data_AF-A0A640KJ85-F1
#
_entry.id   AF-A0A640KJ85-F1
#
_cell.length_a   1.000
_cell.length_b   1.000
_cell.length_c   1.000
_cell.angle_alpha   90.00
_cell.angle_beta   90.00
_cell.angle_gamma   90.00
#
_symmetry.space_group_name_H-M   'P 1'
#
loop_
_entity.id
_entity.type
_entity.pdbx_description
1 polymer ?
#
loop_
_entity_poly.entity_id
_entity_poly.type
_entity_poly.pdbx_seq_one_letter_code
_entity_poly.pdbx_strand_id
1 'polypeptide(L)'
;MTTPNLDALLGAPLAAELVERAGGLLALCKLSDAALRMLGTEEFQSIASSSRAKQLHAGLLLKAPLFTDAFGDEEEVDTTDLKAAQKGAAQLGRKCVLVAKADLAGAFSDGSLGDSEKEKLKAAFARLLAEGKVTAEDTQALAVPFVYVRGDTAKHKRGGVKERKKREAQQEPVSVVARATQRVRMGVSEEEQVRQLLQREDIRSEFARERAQQLLKESRKRAREAAHDEYDDLQNISL
;
A
#
# COMPACT_ATOMS: atom_id res chain seq x y z
N MET A 1 -12.86 -22.96 -30.48
CA MET A 1 -12.76 -21.51 -30.23
C MET A 1 -11.30 -21.15 -30.34
N THR A 2 -10.92 -20.29 -31.28
CA THR A 2 -9.52 -19.91 -31.52
C THR A 2 -9.17 -18.69 -30.67
N THR A 3 -8.05 -18.73 -29.96
CA THR A 3 -7.56 -17.65 -29.09
C THR A 3 -6.19 -17.14 -29.56
N PRO A 4 -6.09 -16.64 -30.80
CA PRO A 4 -4.80 -16.39 -31.46
C PRO A 4 -3.92 -15.41 -30.68
N ASN A 5 -4.50 -14.37 -30.07
CA ASN A 5 -3.73 -13.39 -29.32
C ASN A 5 -3.31 -13.94 -27.95
N LEU A 6 -4.19 -14.70 -27.27
CA LEU A 6 -3.88 -15.34 -25.99
C LEU A 6 -2.78 -16.39 -26.15
N ASP A 7 -2.84 -17.16 -27.24
CA ASP A 7 -1.85 -18.17 -27.62
C ASP A 7 -0.48 -17.52 -27.91
N ALA A 8 -0.46 -16.37 -28.60
CA ALA A 8 0.78 -15.63 -28.86
C ALA A 8 1.43 -15.10 -27.55
N LEU A 9 0.61 -14.63 -26.62
CA LEU A 9 1.04 -14.03 -25.36
C LEU A 9 1.58 -15.08 -24.36
N LEU A 10 0.81 -16.13 -24.09
CA LEU A 10 1.08 -17.12 -23.03
C LEU A 10 1.62 -18.46 -23.56
N GLY A 11 1.47 -18.74 -24.85
CA GLY A 11 1.68 -20.06 -25.42
C GLY A 11 0.37 -20.87 -25.48
N ALA A 12 0.18 -21.58 -26.59
CA ALA A 12 -1.01 -22.39 -26.85
C ALA A 12 -1.42 -23.38 -25.72
N PRO A 13 -0.51 -24.15 -25.07
CA PRO A 13 -0.93 -25.10 -24.05
C PRO A 13 -1.51 -24.41 -22.81
N LEU A 14 -0.86 -23.33 -22.34
CA LEU A 14 -1.30 -22.59 -21.17
C LEU A 14 -2.61 -21.81 -21.44
N ALA A 15 -2.73 -21.25 -22.65
CA ALA A 15 -3.93 -20.57 -23.09
C ALA A 15 -5.15 -21.51 -23.08
N ALA A 16 -4.98 -22.73 -23.60
CA ALA A 16 -6.03 -23.75 -23.59
C ALA A 16 -6.43 -24.14 -22.15
N GLU A 17 -5.45 -24.40 -21.27
CA GLU A 17 -5.69 -24.74 -19.86
C GLU A 17 -6.44 -23.61 -19.13
N LEU A 18 -6.05 -22.35 -19.34
CA LEU A 18 -6.71 -21.19 -18.75
C LEU A 18 -8.16 -21.04 -19.21
N VAL A 19 -8.42 -21.23 -20.51
CA VAL A 19 -9.77 -21.14 -21.09
C VAL A 19 -10.64 -22.28 -20.57
N GLU A 20 -10.10 -23.49 -20.49
CA GLU A 20 -10.80 -24.65 -19.94
C GLU A 20 -11.17 -24.42 -18.48
N ARG A 21 -10.22 -23.94 -17.66
CA ARG A 21 -10.44 -23.71 -16.23
C ARG A 21 -11.45 -22.61 -15.93
N ALA A 22 -11.49 -21.58 -16.77
CA ALA A 22 -12.48 -20.52 -16.67
C ALA A 22 -13.89 -20.96 -17.12
N GLY A 23 -14.03 -22.11 -17.81
CA GLY A 23 -15.30 -22.56 -18.38
C GLY A 23 -15.61 -21.92 -19.74
N GLY A 24 -14.58 -21.46 -20.45
CA GLY A 24 -14.66 -20.88 -21.79
C GLY A 24 -14.24 -19.41 -21.87
N LEU A 25 -14.01 -18.94 -23.11
CA LEU A 25 -13.47 -17.60 -23.38
C LEU A 25 -14.38 -16.47 -22.85
N LEU A 26 -15.69 -16.63 -22.97
CA LEU A 26 -16.66 -15.64 -22.47
C LEU A 26 -16.63 -15.54 -20.94
N ALA A 27 -16.48 -16.67 -20.25
CA ALA A 27 -16.35 -16.68 -18.80
C ALA A 27 -15.02 -16.06 -18.36
N LEU A 28 -13.93 -16.39 -19.05
CA LEU A 28 -12.60 -15.78 -18.84
C LEU A 28 -12.64 -14.26 -18.98
N CYS A 29 -13.34 -13.72 -19.98
CA CYS A 29 -13.45 -12.28 -20.21
C CYS A 29 -14.25 -11.52 -19.15
N LYS A 30 -15.14 -12.21 -18.41
CA LYS A 30 -15.92 -11.64 -17.30
C LYS A 30 -15.11 -11.53 -16.01
N LEU A 31 -14.00 -12.28 -15.90
CA LEU A 31 -13.15 -12.23 -14.72
C LEU A 31 -12.40 -10.90 -14.63
N SER A 32 -12.14 -10.47 -13.40
CA SER A 32 -11.19 -9.40 -13.12
C SER A 32 -9.76 -9.90 -13.29
N ASP A 33 -8.80 -8.98 -13.44
CA ASP A 33 -7.37 -9.32 -13.47
C ASP A 33 -6.91 -10.03 -12.19
N ALA A 34 -7.45 -9.63 -11.03
CA ALA A 34 -7.19 -10.29 -9.76
C ALA A 34 -7.75 -11.73 -9.71
N ALA A 35 -8.98 -11.94 -10.18
CA ALA A 35 -9.59 -13.27 -10.22
C ALA A 35 -8.87 -14.21 -11.20
N LEU A 36 -8.52 -13.70 -12.39
CA LEU A 36 -7.79 -14.47 -13.40
C LEU A 36 -6.43 -14.93 -12.87
N ARG A 37 -5.71 -14.08 -12.12
CA ARG A 37 -4.43 -14.47 -11.51
C ARG A 37 -4.57 -15.64 -10.54
N MET A 38 -5.66 -15.72 -9.79
CA MET A 38 -5.88 -16.79 -8.81
C MET A 38 -6.33 -18.12 -9.45
N LEU A 39 -6.56 -18.18 -10.77
CA LEU A 39 -6.92 -19.43 -11.43
C LEU A 39 -5.79 -20.46 -11.33
N GLY A 40 -6.15 -21.67 -10.92
CA GLY A 40 -5.24 -22.82 -10.81
C GLY A 40 -4.23 -22.74 -9.68
N THR A 41 -4.48 -21.91 -8.65
CA THR A 41 -3.69 -21.99 -7.39
C THR A 41 -3.86 -23.32 -6.67
N GLU A 42 -4.93 -24.06 -6.96
CA GLU A 42 -5.25 -25.39 -6.43
C GLU A 42 -4.33 -26.51 -6.99
N GLU A 43 -3.72 -26.28 -8.15
CA GLU A 43 -3.06 -27.35 -8.94
C GLU A 43 -1.61 -27.61 -8.51
N PHE A 44 -1.07 -26.77 -7.63
CA PHE A 44 0.27 -26.92 -7.09
C PHE A 44 0.32 -28.03 -6.04
N GLN A 45 0.80 -29.20 -6.46
CA GLN A 45 0.95 -30.36 -5.59
C GLN A 45 2.15 -30.27 -4.65
N SER A 46 3.21 -29.55 -5.05
CA SER A 46 4.39 -29.37 -4.19
C SER A 46 4.18 -28.24 -3.18
N ILE A 47 4.67 -28.42 -1.95
CA ILE A 47 4.57 -27.42 -0.89
C ILE A 47 5.26 -26.11 -1.32
N ALA A 48 6.40 -26.22 -2.00
CA ALA A 48 7.18 -25.09 -2.50
C ALA A 48 6.41 -24.28 -3.56
N SER A 49 5.85 -24.96 -4.57
CA SER A 49 5.08 -24.29 -5.63
C SER A 49 3.77 -23.68 -5.10
N SER A 50 3.11 -24.33 -4.14
CA SER A 50 1.93 -23.76 -3.45
C SER A 50 2.29 -22.51 -2.63
N SER A 51 3.44 -22.53 -1.94
CA SER A 51 3.95 -21.36 -1.21
C SER A 51 4.24 -20.19 -2.17
N ARG A 52 4.92 -20.46 -3.28
CA ARG A 52 5.22 -19.46 -4.32
C ARG A 52 3.95 -18.85 -4.92
N ALA A 53 2.96 -19.67 -5.26
CA ALA A 53 1.67 -19.21 -5.77
C ALA A 53 0.95 -18.27 -4.79
N LYS A 54 1.00 -18.59 -3.49
CA LYS A 54 0.46 -17.74 -2.42
C LYS A 54 1.23 -16.43 -2.28
N GLN A 55 2.56 -16.47 -2.31
CA GLN A 55 3.40 -15.28 -2.21
C GLN A 55 3.22 -14.33 -3.40
N LEU A 56 3.08 -14.86 -4.61
CA LEU A 56 2.94 -14.07 -5.83
C LEU A 56 1.48 -13.68 -6.14
N HIS A 57 0.51 -14.24 -5.40
CA HIS A 57 -0.93 -14.11 -5.69
C HIS A 57 -1.25 -14.42 -7.16
N ALA A 58 -0.70 -15.53 -7.64
CA ALA A 58 -0.83 -15.98 -9.02
C ALA A 58 -0.74 -17.51 -9.11
N GLY A 59 -1.55 -18.09 -10.00
CA GLY A 59 -1.64 -19.53 -10.22
C GLY A 59 -1.04 -19.94 -11.56
N LEU A 60 -1.88 -20.35 -12.51
CA LEU A 60 -1.48 -20.81 -13.85
C LEU A 60 -0.56 -19.85 -14.60
N LEU A 61 -0.74 -18.54 -14.42
CA LEU A 61 0.10 -17.52 -15.06
C LEU A 61 1.58 -17.61 -14.67
N LEU A 62 1.91 -18.25 -13.55
CA LEU A 62 3.31 -18.46 -13.16
C LEU A 62 4.04 -19.42 -14.09
N LYS A 63 3.32 -20.36 -14.71
CA LYS A 63 3.88 -21.33 -15.68
C LYS A 63 4.07 -20.71 -17.08
N ALA A 64 3.71 -19.43 -17.27
CA ALA A 64 3.82 -18.79 -18.58
C ALA A 64 5.30 -18.60 -18.96
N PRO A 65 5.73 -18.98 -20.17
CA PRO A 65 7.13 -18.94 -20.58
C PRO A 65 7.73 -17.53 -20.43
N LEU A 66 6.93 -16.49 -20.73
CA LEU A 66 7.35 -15.11 -20.57
C LEU A 66 7.68 -14.74 -19.10
N PHE A 67 6.98 -15.32 -18.14
CA PHE A 67 7.18 -15.08 -16.72
C PHE A 67 8.35 -15.89 -16.19
N THR A 68 8.44 -17.17 -16.57
CA THR A 68 9.52 -18.09 -16.19
C THR A 68 10.87 -17.63 -16.75
N ASP A 69 10.90 -17.12 -18.00
CA ASP A 69 12.11 -16.55 -18.61
C ASP A 69 12.65 -15.33 -17.85
N ALA A 70 11.77 -14.53 -17.23
CA ALA A 70 12.14 -13.28 -16.59
C ALA A 70 12.43 -13.43 -15.09
N PHE A 71 11.63 -14.22 -14.37
CA PHE A 71 11.68 -14.36 -12.92
C PHE A 71 12.13 -15.76 -12.45
N GLY A 72 12.48 -16.64 -13.39
CA GLY A 72 12.94 -18.01 -13.13
C GLY A 72 11.81 -18.99 -12.76
N ASP A 73 12.10 -20.28 -12.88
CA ASP A 73 11.26 -21.39 -12.39
C ASP A 73 11.59 -21.81 -10.96
N GLU A 74 12.67 -21.26 -10.40
CA GLU A 74 13.20 -21.65 -9.10
C GLU A 74 12.18 -21.45 -7.96
N GLU A 75 12.19 -22.41 -7.03
CA GLU A 75 11.25 -22.48 -5.90
C GLU A 75 11.45 -21.35 -4.89
N GLU A 76 12.64 -20.74 -4.90
CA GLU A 76 13.02 -19.59 -4.08
C GLU A 76 13.11 -18.35 -4.96
N VAL A 77 12.07 -17.52 -4.94
CA VAL A 77 12.18 -16.16 -5.48
C VAL A 77 13.08 -15.38 -4.53
N ASP A 78 14.25 -14.95 -5.02
CA ASP A 78 15.14 -14.06 -4.29
C ASP A 78 14.30 -12.93 -3.67
N THR A 79 14.49 -12.69 -2.37
CA THR A 79 13.65 -11.73 -1.61
C THR A 79 13.63 -10.32 -2.21
N THR A 80 14.67 -9.98 -2.98
CA THR A 80 14.80 -8.74 -3.76
C THR A 80 13.81 -8.66 -4.91
N ASP A 81 13.51 -9.78 -5.54
CA ASP A 81 12.77 -9.86 -6.80
C ASP A 81 11.29 -10.20 -6.58
N LEU A 82 10.91 -10.62 -5.36
CA LEU A 82 9.52 -10.94 -5.00
C LEU A 82 8.55 -9.80 -5.34
N LYS A 83 8.89 -8.56 -4.98
CA LYS A 83 8.05 -7.39 -5.30
C LYS A 83 7.96 -7.12 -6.81
N ALA A 84 9.04 -7.36 -7.54
CA ALA A 84 9.08 -7.22 -8.99
C ALA A 84 8.21 -8.31 -9.65
N ALA A 85 8.33 -9.56 -9.20
CA ALA A 85 7.55 -10.70 -9.66
C ALA A 85 6.04 -10.52 -9.37
N GLN A 86 5.65 -10.03 -8.19
CA GLN A 86 4.25 -9.69 -7.89
C GLN A 86 3.68 -8.64 -8.85
N LYS A 87 4.44 -7.57 -9.12
CA LYS A 87 4.06 -6.54 -10.10
C LYS A 87 4.01 -7.11 -11.52
N GLY A 88 4.95 -7.98 -11.87
CA GLY A 88 5.00 -8.68 -13.15
C GLY A 88 3.77 -9.56 -13.39
N ALA A 89 3.40 -10.37 -12.39
CA ALA A 89 2.20 -11.21 -12.43
C ALA A 89 0.91 -10.36 -12.57
N ALA A 90 0.82 -9.23 -11.85
CA ALA A 90 -0.28 -8.27 -11.99
C ALA A 90 -0.37 -7.67 -13.40
N GLN A 91 0.76 -7.27 -13.98
CA GLN A 91 0.80 -6.76 -15.36
C GLN A 91 0.42 -7.83 -16.37
N LEU A 92 0.94 -9.05 -16.22
CA LEU A 92 0.61 -10.19 -17.07
C LEU A 92 -0.89 -10.48 -17.05
N GLY A 93 -1.49 -10.61 -15.87
CA GLY A 93 -2.93 -10.87 -15.74
C GLY A 93 -3.79 -9.80 -16.41
N ARG A 94 -3.41 -8.51 -16.31
CA ARG A 94 -4.13 -7.42 -17.00
C ARG A 94 -4.05 -7.53 -18.52
N LYS A 95 -2.87 -7.87 -19.06
CA LYS A 95 -2.68 -8.05 -20.50
C LYS A 95 -3.43 -9.28 -21.01
N CYS A 96 -3.45 -10.37 -20.25
CA CYS A 96 -4.24 -11.56 -20.57
C CYS A 96 -5.73 -11.23 -20.69
N VAL A 97 -6.31 -10.46 -19.75
CA VAL A 97 -7.72 -10.06 -19.84
C VAL A 97 -7.99 -9.20 -21.08
N LEU A 98 -7.10 -8.24 -21.40
CA LEU A 98 -7.25 -7.38 -22.57
C LEU A 98 -7.23 -8.18 -23.86
N VAL A 99 -6.26 -9.07 -23.98
CA VAL A 99 -6.07 -9.93 -25.14
C VAL A 99 -7.21 -10.94 -25.29
N ALA A 100 -7.67 -11.56 -24.20
CA ALA A 100 -8.84 -12.45 -24.21
C ALA A 100 -10.10 -11.73 -24.71
N LYS A 101 -10.29 -10.46 -24.34
CA LYS A 101 -11.41 -9.65 -24.82
C LYS A 101 -11.31 -9.31 -26.31
N ALA A 102 -10.09 -9.11 -26.82
CA ALA A 102 -9.87 -8.92 -28.25
C ALA A 102 -10.19 -10.19 -29.04
N ASP A 103 -9.77 -11.36 -28.53
CA ASP A 103 -10.11 -12.66 -29.11
C ASP A 103 -11.63 -12.91 -29.09
N LEU A 104 -12.32 -12.55 -28.00
CA LEU A 104 -13.79 -12.66 -27.91
C LEU A 104 -14.50 -11.75 -28.93
N ALA A 105 -13.93 -10.57 -29.19
CA ALA A 105 -14.44 -9.63 -30.20
C ALA A 105 -14.09 -10.03 -31.64
N GLY A 106 -13.26 -11.06 -31.83
CA GLY A 106 -12.74 -11.45 -33.15
C GLY A 106 -11.78 -10.43 -33.76
N ALA A 107 -11.21 -9.53 -32.95
CA ALA A 107 -10.24 -8.55 -33.39
C ALA A 107 -8.83 -9.17 -33.43
N PHE A 108 -8.02 -8.79 -34.43
CA PHE A 108 -6.64 -9.27 -34.58
C PHE A 108 -6.53 -10.81 -34.65
N SER A 109 -7.16 -11.41 -35.67
CA SER A 109 -7.12 -12.87 -35.92
C SER A 109 -5.71 -13.43 -36.10
N ASP A 110 -4.76 -12.57 -36.47
CA ASP A 110 -3.39 -12.93 -36.79
C ASP A 110 -2.51 -13.06 -35.54
N GLY A 111 -3.02 -12.74 -34.35
CA GLY A 111 -2.25 -12.79 -33.09
C GLY A 111 -1.37 -11.55 -32.83
N SER A 112 -1.38 -10.57 -33.74
CA SER A 112 -0.49 -9.39 -33.71
C SER A 112 -0.64 -8.54 -32.45
N LEU A 113 -1.83 -8.49 -31.85
CA LEU A 113 -2.03 -7.78 -30.58
C LEU A 113 -1.30 -8.51 -29.45
N GLY A 114 -1.41 -9.84 -29.40
CA GLY A 114 -0.72 -10.69 -28.42
C GLY A 114 0.80 -10.51 -28.48
N ASP A 115 1.38 -10.52 -29.69
CA ASP A 115 2.82 -10.29 -29.88
C ASP A 115 3.25 -8.89 -29.43
N SER A 116 2.49 -7.85 -29.81
CA SER A 116 2.80 -6.48 -29.41
C SER A 116 2.76 -6.29 -27.88
N GLU A 117 1.83 -6.96 -27.19
CA GLU A 117 1.72 -6.89 -25.73
C GLU A 117 2.78 -7.74 -25.04
N LYS A 118 3.20 -8.85 -25.65
CA LYS A 118 4.31 -9.68 -25.19
C LYS A 118 5.62 -8.89 -25.19
N GLU A 119 5.91 -8.12 -26.24
CA GLU A 119 7.10 -7.26 -26.29
C GLU A 119 7.07 -6.16 -25.21
N LYS A 120 5.92 -5.52 -25.03
CA LYS A 120 5.74 -4.51 -23.96
C LYS A 120 5.96 -5.10 -22.57
N LEU A 121 5.48 -6.33 -22.34
CA LEU A 121 5.69 -7.02 -21.07
C LEU A 121 7.16 -7.42 -20.88
N LYS A 122 7.86 -7.89 -21.91
CA LYS A 122 9.32 -8.15 -21.83
C LYS A 122 10.08 -6.89 -21.39
N ALA A 123 9.78 -5.75 -22.00
CA ALA A 123 10.39 -4.48 -21.64
C ALA A 123 10.02 -4.05 -20.21
N ALA A 124 8.76 -4.25 -19.80
CA ALA A 124 8.31 -3.93 -18.45
C ALA A 124 8.95 -4.83 -17.39
N PHE A 125 9.13 -6.12 -17.65
CA PHE A 125 9.79 -7.06 -16.75
C PHE A 125 11.27 -6.73 -16.60
N ALA A 126 11.97 -6.43 -17.71
CA ALA A 126 13.34 -5.96 -17.66
C ALA A 126 13.49 -4.68 -16.80
N ARG A 127 12.55 -3.75 -16.94
CA ARG A 127 12.49 -2.53 -16.13
C ARG A 127 12.21 -2.83 -14.65
N LEU A 128 11.28 -3.74 -14.35
CA LEU A 128 10.97 -4.14 -12.98
C LEU A 128 12.15 -4.82 -12.29
N LEU A 129 12.93 -5.64 -13.00
CA LEU A 129 14.14 -6.26 -12.49
C LEU A 129 15.28 -5.24 -12.28
N ALA A 130 15.37 -4.23 -13.16
CA ALA A 130 16.32 -3.13 -12.98
C ALA A 130 15.93 -2.21 -11.81
N GLU A 131 14.64 -1.88 -11.67
CA GLU A 131 14.10 -1.03 -10.60
C GLU A 131 14.02 -1.75 -9.24
N GLY A 132 13.79 -3.07 -9.24
CA GLY A 132 13.79 -3.90 -8.02
C GLY A 132 15.15 -3.95 -7.34
N LYS A 133 16.23 -3.79 -8.11
CA LYS A 133 17.61 -3.65 -7.63
C LYS A 133 17.95 -2.25 -7.13
N VAL A 134 17.00 -1.32 -7.12
CA VAL A 134 17.14 0.00 -6.50
C VAL A 134 16.95 -0.13 -4.99
N THR A 135 17.76 -0.99 -4.37
CA THR A 135 18.37 -0.72 -3.06
C THR A 135 19.56 0.22 -3.26
N ALA A 136 19.47 1.17 -4.20
CA ALA A 136 20.39 2.28 -4.20
C ALA A 136 20.02 3.05 -2.93
N GLU A 137 20.82 2.87 -1.89
CA GLU A 137 20.79 3.76 -0.73
C GLU A 137 20.73 5.16 -1.31
N ASP A 138 19.68 5.90 -0.96
CA ASP A 138 19.47 7.24 -1.46
C ASP A 138 20.61 8.10 -0.89
N THR A 139 21.73 8.11 -1.61
CA THR A 139 22.94 8.88 -1.30
C THR A 139 22.74 10.34 -1.67
N GLN A 140 21.48 10.78 -1.78
CA GLN A 140 21.17 12.18 -1.83
C GLN A 140 21.78 12.85 -0.60
N ALA A 141 22.74 13.74 -0.86
CA ALA A 141 23.40 14.49 0.19
C ALA A 141 22.35 15.19 1.06
N LEU A 142 22.57 15.15 2.38
CA LEU A 142 21.74 15.88 3.32
C LEU A 142 21.69 17.37 2.94
N ALA A 143 20.56 18.00 3.21
CA ALA A 143 20.43 19.44 3.02
C ALA A 143 21.55 20.17 3.76
N VAL A 144 22.20 21.13 3.09
CA VAL A 144 23.26 21.93 3.68
C VAL A 144 22.74 22.56 4.98
N PRO A 145 23.42 22.36 6.11
CA PRO A 145 22.97 22.91 7.38
C PRO A 145 22.90 24.44 7.28
N PHE A 146 21.74 25.01 7.60
CA PHE A 146 21.46 26.45 7.58
C PHE A 146 22.33 27.28 8.55
N VAL A 147 23.25 26.66 9.27
CA VAL A 147 24.11 27.26 10.30
C VAL A 147 25.07 28.31 9.71
N TYR A 148 25.37 28.27 8.41
CA TYR A 148 26.34 29.17 7.78
C TYR A 148 25.79 30.52 7.30
N VAL A 149 24.46 30.74 7.30
CA VAL A 149 23.91 32.08 7.00
C VAL A 149 23.54 32.76 8.31
N ARG A 150 24.51 33.51 8.84
CA ARG A 150 24.40 34.32 10.05
C ARG A 150 23.28 35.36 9.89
N GLY A 151 22.03 35.00 10.19
CA GLY A 151 20.92 35.96 10.23
C GLY A 151 19.52 35.41 9.98
N ASP A 152 19.35 34.38 9.15
CA ASP A 152 18.00 34.02 8.66
C ASP A 152 17.55 32.66 9.17
N THR A 153 17.07 32.63 10.41
CA THR A 153 16.02 31.68 10.75
C THR A 153 14.72 32.23 10.17
N ALA A 154 14.18 31.57 9.15
CA ALA A 154 12.87 31.93 8.61
C ALA A 154 11.81 31.72 9.70
N LYS A 155 11.51 32.79 10.45
CA LYS A 155 10.45 32.76 11.48
C LYS A 155 9.17 32.34 10.80
N HIS A 156 8.55 31.27 11.27
CA HIS A 156 7.20 30.90 10.85
C HIS A 156 6.25 32.05 11.24
N LYS A 157 5.87 32.88 10.26
CA LYS A 157 4.95 34.02 10.44
C LYS A 157 3.48 33.61 10.39
N ARG A 158 3.21 32.33 10.10
CA ARG A 158 1.84 31.81 10.00
C ARG A 158 1.35 31.41 11.41
N GLY A 159 0.05 31.26 11.53
CA GLY A 159 -0.60 30.84 12.77
C GLY A 159 -1.90 30.10 12.48
N GLY A 160 -2.65 29.79 13.53
CA GLY A 160 -3.96 29.15 13.42
C GLY A 160 -3.94 27.65 13.70
N VAL A 161 -5.07 26.99 13.42
CA VAL A 161 -5.36 25.62 13.87
C VAL A 161 -4.40 24.59 13.27
N LYS A 162 -4.05 24.71 11.98
CA LYS A 162 -3.14 23.78 11.30
C LYS A 162 -1.71 23.87 11.85
N GLU A 163 -1.24 25.08 12.11
CA GLU A 163 0.09 25.29 12.68
C GLU A 163 0.16 24.85 14.13
N ARG A 164 -0.89 25.12 14.91
CA ARG A 164 -1.01 24.61 16.28
C ARG A 164 -0.92 23.07 16.31
N LYS A 165 -1.65 22.36 15.45
CA LYS A 165 -1.58 20.89 15.34
C LYS A 165 -0.20 20.40 14.91
N LYS A 166 0.47 21.11 13.99
CA LYS A 166 1.85 20.77 13.57
C LYS A 166 2.82 20.87 14.76
N ARG A 167 2.75 21.94 15.54
CA ARG A 167 3.57 22.14 16.75
C ARG A 167 3.26 21.09 17.83
N GLU A 168 1.99 20.76 18.03
CA GLU A 168 1.56 19.67 18.92
C GLU A 168 2.16 18.31 18.46
N ALA A 169 2.17 18.03 17.16
CA ALA A 169 2.76 16.79 16.61
C ALA A 169 4.30 16.76 16.70
N GLN A 170 4.96 17.92 16.60
CA GLN A 170 6.40 18.07 16.78
C GLN A 170 6.82 18.10 18.26
N GLN A 171 5.90 17.81 19.19
CA GLN A 171 6.10 17.84 20.64
C GLN A 171 6.58 19.20 21.16
N GLU A 172 6.30 20.28 20.43
CA GLU A 172 6.59 21.61 20.93
C GLU A 172 5.62 21.96 22.08
N PRO A 173 6.06 22.70 23.10
CA PRO A 173 5.23 23.12 24.23
C PRO A 173 4.17 24.13 23.77
N VAL A 174 3.02 23.61 23.33
CA VAL A 174 1.88 24.45 22.91
C VAL A 174 1.02 24.87 24.10
N SER A 175 0.87 24.02 25.11
CA SER A 175 0.04 24.30 26.30
C SER A 175 0.73 25.27 27.26
N VAL A 176 -0.08 26.04 27.99
CA VAL A 176 0.48 27.03 28.92
C VAL A 176 1.19 26.36 30.09
N VAL A 177 0.67 25.23 30.57
CA VAL A 177 1.32 24.42 31.60
C VAL A 177 2.69 23.91 31.13
N ALA A 178 2.78 23.34 29.93
CA ALA A 178 4.05 22.82 29.40
C ALA A 178 5.11 23.92 29.21
N ARG A 179 4.68 25.13 28.84
CA ARG A 179 5.59 26.30 28.76
C ARG A 179 6.04 26.79 30.13
N ALA A 180 5.17 26.72 31.13
CA ALA A 180 5.48 27.13 32.50
C ALA A 180 6.47 26.16 33.16
N THR A 181 6.30 24.85 32.94
CA THR A 181 7.19 23.82 33.49
C THR A 181 8.58 23.82 32.87
N GLN A 182 8.75 24.36 31.66
CA GLN A 182 10.08 24.53 31.05
C GLN A 182 10.94 25.61 31.72
N ARG A 183 10.36 26.51 32.50
CA ARG A 183 11.10 27.55 33.21
C ARG A 183 11.51 27.03 34.58
N VAL A 184 12.80 26.74 34.75
CA VAL A 184 13.37 26.25 36.00
C VAL A 184 14.08 27.39 36.74
N ARG A 185 13.81 27.52 38.04
CA ARG A 185 14.53 28.41 38.96
C ARG A 185 15.74 27.68 39.53
N MET A 186 16.90 28.32 39.49
CA MET A 186 18.11 27.76 40.09
C MET A 186 18.01 27.77 41.62
N GLY A 187 18.45 26.69 42.27
CA GLY A 187 18.53 26.58 43.73
C GLY A 187 17.26 26.10 44.44
N VAL A 188 16.21 25.69 43.70
CA VAL A 188 15.00 25.07 44.27
C VAL A 188 14.76 23.75 43.55
N SER A 189 14.27 22.72 44.25
CA SER A 189 13.95 21.42 43.63
C SER A 189 12.90 21.57 42.52
N GLU A 190 13.12 20.91 41.37
CA GLU A 190 12.21 20.97 40.22
C GLU A 190 10.80 20.49 40.57
N GLU A 191 10.68 19.44 41.39
CA GLU A 191 9.39 18.90 41.81
C GLU A 191 8.59 19.91 42.65
N GLU A 192 9.28 20.63 43.54
CA GLU A 192 8.66 21.66 44.37
C GLU A 192 8.19 22.85 43.53
N GLN A 193 8.97 23.21 42.50
CA GLN A 193 8.60 24.26 41.56
C GLN A 193 7.37 23.87 40.74
N VAL A 194 7.31 22.63 40.23
CA VAL A 194 6.13 22.14 39.49
C VAL A 194 4.90 22.13 40.40
N ARG A 195 5.03 21.67 41.65
CA ARG A 195 3.94 21.69 42.64
C ARG A 195 3.44 23.11 42.91
N GLN A 196 4.35 24.06 43.10
CA GLN A 196 4.01 25.48 43.30
C GLN A 196 3.35 26.09 42.05
N LEU A 197 3.82 25.76 40.85
CA LEU A 197 3.22 26.21 39.59
C LEU A 197 1.79 25.69 39.44
N LEU A 198 1.55 24.41 39.74
CA LEU A 198 0.21 23.82 39.71
C LEU A 198 -0.72 24.38 40.80
N GLN A 199 -0.18 25.03 41.84
CA GLN A 199 -0.95 25.70 42.88
C GLN A 199 -1.40 27.10 42.51
N ARG A 200 -0.79 27.73 41.49
CA ARG A 200 -1.18 29.07 41.02
C ARG A 200 -2.57 29.06 40.38
N GLU A 201 -3.39 30.01 40.79
CA GLU A 201 -4.77 30.15 40.31
C GLU A 201 -4.84 30.42 38.80
N ASP A 202 -3.93 31.26 38.28
CA ASP A 202 -3.84 31.58 36.86
C ASP A 202 -3.65 30.32 36.01
N ILE A 203 -2.69 29.47 36.38
CA ILE A 203 -2.34 28.23 35.67
C ILE A 203 -3.48 27.21 35.76
N ARG A 204 -4.12 27.10 36.93
CA ARG A 204 -5.29 26.24 37.13
C ARG A 204 -6.46 26.64 36.24
N SER A 205 -6.72 27.95 36.13
CA SER A 205 -7.81 28.48 35.31
C SER A 205 -7.61 28.21 33.82
N GLU A 206 -6.37 28.37 33.33
CA GLU A 206 -6.03 28.10 31.94
C GLU A 206 -6.06 26.60 31.64
N PHE A 207 -5.57 25.76 32.54
CA PHE A 207 -5.67 24.31 32.42
C PHE A 207 -7.13 23.83 32.37
N ALA A 208 -8.00 24.39 33.21
CA ALA A 208 -9.43 24.09 33.18
C ALA A 208 -10.08 24.48 31.85
N ARG A 209 -9.71 25.65 31.30
CA ARG A 209 -10.17 26.10 29.97
C ARG A 209 -9.69 25.20 28.84
N GLU A 210 -8.43 24.79 28.86
CA GLU A 210 -7.87 23.85 27.87
C GLU A 210 -8.59 22.49 27.93
N ARG A 211 -8.83 21.96 29.13
CA ARG A 211 -9.54 20.70 29.34
C ARG A 211 -11.00 20.78 28.88
N ALA A 212 -11.69 21.87 29.17
CA ALA A 212 -13.06 22.10 28.67
C ALA A 212 -13.10 22.16 27.13
N GLN A 213 -12.13 22.81 26.49
CA GLN A 213 -12.03 22.84 25.03
C GLN A 213 -11.71 21.47 24.41
N GLN A 214 -10.95 20.63 25.10
CA GLN A 214 -10.69 19.25 24.67
C GLN A 214 -11.98 18.41 24.73
N LEU A 215 -12.70 18.46 25.86
CA LEU A 215 -13.99 17.76 26.02
C LEU A 215 -15.02 18.20 24.98
N LEU A 216 -15.08 19.49 24.65
CA LEU A 216 -15.95 20.01 23.58
C LEU A 216 -15.53 19.52 22.18
N LYS A 217 -14.24 19.26 21.94
CA LYS A 217 -13.78 18.68 20.67
C LYS A 217 -14.09 17.19 20.61
N GLU A 218 -13.98 16.49 21.73
CA GLU A 218 -14.32 15.07 21.86
C GLU A 218 -15.82 14.85 21.68
N SER A 219 -16.66 15.69 22.26
CA SER A 219 -18.12 15.62 22.08
C SER A 219 -18.58 15.99 20.66
N ARG A 220 -17.83 16.82 19.94
CA ARG A 220 -18.10 17.18 18.53
C ARG A 220 -17.63 16.14 17.53
N LYS A 221 -16.67 15.29 17.89
CA LYS A 221 -16.40 14.09 17.08
C LYS A 221 -17.62 13.21 17.28
N ARG A 222 -18.40 12.99 16.22
CA ARG A 222 -19.40 11.92 16.24
C ARG A 222 -18.71 10.70 16.82
N ALA A 223 -19.25 10.14 17.90
CA ALA A 223 -18.85 8.81 18.30
C ALA A 223 -18.90 7.99 17.02
N ARG A 224 -17.77 7.37 16.63
CA ARG A 224 -17.92 6.17 15.80
C ARG A 224 -18.82 5.31 16.67
N GLU A 225 -20.05 5.10 16.20
CA GLU A 225 -20.95 4.14 16.83
C GLU A 225 -20.10 2.93 17.18
N ALA A 226 -20.24 2.48 18.43
CA ALA A 226 -19.53 1.31 18.93
C ALA A 226 -19.59 0.23 17.85
N ALA A 227 -18.49 -0.53 17.70
CA ALA A 227 -18.39 -1.62 16.74
C ALA A 227 -19.75 -2.29 16.61
N HIS A 228 -20.37 -2.17 15.43
CA HIS A 228 -21.63 -2.82 15.13
C HIS A 228 -21.34 -4.31 15.23
N ASP A 229 -21.61 -4.89 16.39
CA ASP A 229 -21.48 -6.32 16.58
C ASP A 229 -22.53 -6.95 15.67
N GLU A 230 -22.07 -7.66 14.63
CA GLU A 230 -22.91 -8.36 13.63
C GLU A 230 -23.89 -9.38 14.26
N TYR A 231 -23.83 -9.57 15.59
CA TYR A 231 -24.69 -10.43 16.37
C TYR A 231 -25.96 -9.77 16.92
N ASP A 232 -26.06 -8.44 16.94
CA ASP A 232 -27.29 -7.75 17.40
C ASP A 232 -28.48 -8.00 16.45
N ASP A 233 -28.21 -8.20 15.16
CA ASP A 233 -29.23 -8.51 14.15
C ASP A 233 -29.84 -9.91 14.34
N LEU A 234 -29.10 -10.85 14.94
CA LEU A 234 -29.56 -12.21 15.18
C LEU A 234 -30.50 -12.32 16.40
N GLN A 235 -30.40 -11.39 17.35
CA GLN A 235 -31.27 -11.38 18.54
C GLN A 235 -32.68 -10.86 18.25
N ASN A 236 -32.86 -10.09 17.16
CA ASN A 236 -34.14 -9.51 16.78
C ASN A 236 -34.98 -10.38 15.82
N ILE A 237 -34.46 -11.54 15.39
CA ILE A 237 -35.15 -12.47 14.47
C ILE A 237 -36.00 -13.51 15.24
N SER A 238 -35.87 -13.59 16.57
CA SER A 238 -36.65 -14.52 17.40
C SER A 238 -37.70 -13.80 18.26
N LEU A 239 -38.65 -13.10 17.64
CA LEU A 239 -39.97 -12.79 18.21
C LEU A 239 -41.04 -12.77 17.10
#